data_AF-A0A7S1KK83-F1
#
_entry.id   AF-A0A7S1KK83-F1
#
_cell.length_a   1.000
_cell.length_b   1.000
_cell.length_c   1.000
_cell.angle_alpha   90.00
_cell.angle_beta   90.00
_cell.angle_gamma   90.00
#
_symmetry.space_group_name_H-M   'P 1'
#
loop_
_entity.id
_entity.type
_entity.pdbx_description
1 polymer ?
#
loop_
_entity_poly.entity_id
_entity_poly.type
_entity_poly.pdbx_seq_one_letter_code
_entity_poly.pdbx_strand_id
1 'polypeptide(L)'
;IDVAGGRGEVAFELTVIRGIPATVIDPRPMKLNKAQFRWLASERSMTRMQSVAFLHGSIPQIRDILDESFFGRADPSETPSRLSLFERCSVIVGMHPDEATGILVDMAVRFGKPFAVLPCCVFGHLFPERTITVTAGEGEGGAAR
;
A
#
# COMPACT_ATOMS: atom_id res chain seq x y z
N ILE A 1 -6.54 -6.55 -3.81
CA ILE A 1 -6.40 -5.96 -2.46
C ILE A 1 -4.99 -5.41 -2.35
N ASP A 2 -4.84 -4.19 -1.84
CA ASP A 2 -3.55 -3.51 -1.62
C ASP A 2 -3.30 -3.39 -0.10
N VAL A 3 -2.46 -4.28 0.42
CA VAL A 3 -2.13 -4.40 1.85
C VAL A 3 -0.97 -3.47 2.19
N ALA A 4 -1.10 -2.75 3.31
CA ALA A 4 -0.18 -1.69 3.70
C ALA A 4 -0.02 -0.62 2.60
N GLY A 5 -1.11 -0.32 1.88
CA GLY A 5 -1.09 0.56 0.71
C GLY A 5 -0.74 2.02 1.02
N GLY A 6 -0.59 2.39 2.30
CA GLY A 6 -0.12 3.69 2.74
C GLY A 6 -0.96 4.84 2.19
N ARG A 7 -0.34 5.67 1.35
CA ARG A 7 -1.02 6.81 0.71
C ARG A 7 -1.97 6.39 -0.42
N GLY A 8 -1.98 5.12 -0.82
CA GLY A 8 -2.85 4.57 -1.87
C GLY A 8 -2.32 4.77 -3.29
N GLU A 9 -1.00 4.84 -3.49
CA GLU A 9 -0.42 5.13 -4.81
C GLU A 9 -0.66 4.00 -5.81
N VAL A 10 -0.48 2.74 -5.38
CA VAL A 10 -0.80 1.55 -6.20
C VAL A 10 -2.30 1.48 -6.49
N ALA A 11 -3.13 1.62 -5.46
CA ALA A 11 -4.59 1.64 -5.64
C ALA A 11 -5.07 2.79 -6.55
N PHE A 12 -4.43 3.95 -6.51
CA PHE A 12 -4.71 5.08 -7.41
C PHE A 12 -4.40 4.72 -8.86
N GLU A 13 -3.21 4.19 -9.15
CA GLU A 13 -2.86 3.74 -10.50
C GLU A 13 -3.86 2.70 -11.00
N LEU A 14 -4.14 1.67 -10.20
CA LEU A 14 -5.07 0.61 -10.58
C LEU A 14 -6.49 1.15 -10.82
N THR A 15 -7.06 1.88 -9.87
CA THR A 15 -8.49 2.23 -9.92
C THR A 15 -8.74 3.46 -10.79
N VAL A 16 -7.96 4.54 -10.61
CA VAL A 16 -8.24 5.83 -11.22
C VAL A 16 -7.70 5.92 -12.64
N ILE A 17 -6.52 5.35 -12.89
CA ILE A 17 -5.85 5.40 -14.20
C ILE A 17 -6.22 4.18 -15.05
N ARG A 18 -6.21 2.97 -14.48
CA ARG A 18 -6.43 1.72 -15.24
C ARG A 18 -7.86 1.17 -15.18
N GLY A 19 -8.73 1.71 -14.33
CA GLY A 19 -10.11 1.23 -14.16
C GLY A 19 -10.20 -0.17 -13.53
N ILE A 20 -9.15 -0.62 -12.85
CA ILE A 20 -9.08 -1.90 -12.14
C ILE A 20 -9.46 -1.65 -10.68
N PRO A 21 -10.56 -2.21 -10.16
CA PRO A 21 -10.98 -1.99 -8.78
C PRO A 21 -9.93 -2.46 -7.77
N ALA A 22 -9.58 -1.58 -6.82
CA ALA A 22 -8.70 -1.91 -5.71
C ALA A 22 -9.32 -1.50 -4.37
N THR A 23 -8.99 -2.26 -3.33
CA THR A 23 -9.32 -1.95 -1.94
C THR A 23 -8.03 -1.88 -1.15
N VAL A 24 -7.83 -0.78 -0.41
CA VAL A 24 -6.64 -0.54 0.42
C VAL A 24 -6.91 -0.99 1.86
N ILE A 25 -5.94 -1.69 2.45
CA ILE A 25 -5.90 -1.99 3.90
C ILE A 25 -4.68 -1.26 4.48
N ASP A 26 -4.90 -0.15 5.16
CA ASP A 26 -3.87 0.60 5.90
C ASP A 26 -4.56 1.46 6.97
N PRO A 27 -4.04 1.53 8.21
CA PRO A 27 -4.64 2.36 9.28
C PRO A 27 -4.63 3.87 8.94
N ARG A 28 -3.67 4.33 8.15
CA ARG A 28 -3.49 5.73 7.79
C ARG A 28 -4.38 6.07 6.59
N PRO A 29 -5.10 7.20 6.62
CA PRO A 29 -5.93 7.59 5.50
C PRO A 29 -5.09 7.84 4.24
N MET A 30 -5.61 7.42 3.08
CA MET A 30 -4.99 7.71 1.78
C MET A 30 -4.84 9.21 1.55
N LYS A 31 -3.80 9.61 0.82
CA LYS A 31 -3.50 11.02 0.54
C LYS A 31 -2.91 11.16 -0.86
N LEU A 32 -3.50 12.04 -1.65
CA LEU A 32 -2.98 12.38 -2.97
C LEU A 32 -1.64 13.11 -2.87
N ASN A 33 -0.69 12.75 -3.74
CA ASN A 33 0.55 13.47 -3.93
C ASN A 33 0.42 14.57 -5.01
N LYS A 34 1.45 15.41 -5.16
CA LYS A 34 1.44 16.53 -6.11
C LYS A 34 1.21 16.09 -7.56
N ALA A 35 1.75 14.94 -7.98
CA ALA A 35 1.60 14.45 -9.34
C ALA A 35 0.16 13.98 -9.60
N GLN A 36 -0.45 13.26 -8.65
CA GLN A 36 -1.84 12.81 -8.75
C GLN A 36 -2.83 13.99 -8.77
N PHE A 37 -2.58 15.03 -7.97
CA PHE A 37 -3.38 16.26 -8.05
C PHE A 37 -3.28 16.93 -9.44
N ARG A 38 -2.08 17.02 -10.01
CA ARG A 38 -1.89 17.58 -11.36
C ARG A 38 -2.59 16.74 -12.41
N TRP A 39 -2.49 15.42 -12.32
CA TRP A 39 -3.15 14.50 -13.25
C TRP A 39 -4.68 14.62 -13.19
N LEU A 40 -5.28 14.66 -11.99
CA LEU A 40 -6.73 14.85 -11.85
C LEU A 40 -7.20 16.23 -12.35
N ALA A 41 -6.36 17.26 -12.20
CA ALA A 41 -6.65 18.58 -12.75
C ALA A 41 -6.58 18.58 -14.29
N SER A 42 -5.60 17.89 -14.90
CA SER A 42 -5.47 17.83 -16.36
C SER A 42 -6.51 16.93 -17.02
N GLU A 43 -6.65 15.70 -16.52
CA GLU A 43 -7.48 14.68 -17.17
C GLU A 43 -8.96 14.77 -16.81
N ARG A 44 -9.28 15.35 -15.65
CA ARG A 44 -10.65 15.38 -15.12
C ARG A 44 -11.13 16.76 -14.69
N SER A 45 -10.34 17.82 -14.93
CA SER A 45 -10.65 19.21 -14.56
C SER A 45 -11.09 19.39 -13.10
N MET A 46 -10.51 18.58 -12.19
CA MET A 46 -10.90 18.59 -10.78
C MET A 46 -10.11 19.63 -9.98
N THR A 47 -10.80 20.31 -9.07
CA THR A 47 -10.16 21.08 -7.99
C THR A 47 -9.51 20.15 -6.96
N ARG A 48 -8.68 20.69 -6.07
CA ARG A 48 -8.08 19.91 -4.96
C ARG A 48 -9.12 19.25 -4.07
N MET A 49 -10.19 19.96 -3.72
CA MET A 49 -11.25 19.45 -2.86
C MET A 49 -12.02 18.31 -3.55
N GLN A 50 -12.39 18.49 -4.81
CA GLN A 50 -13.02 17.45 -5.62
C GLN A 50 -12.11 16.22 -5.78
N SER A 51 -10.80 16.42 -5.96
CA SER A 51 -9.83 15.33 -6.09
C SER A 51 -9.78 14.46 -4.83
N VAL A 52 -9.79 15.07 -3.64
CA VAL A 52 -9.78 14.32 -2.37
C VAL A 52 -11.09 13.56 -2.19
N ALA A 53 -12.24 14.21 -2.42
CA ALA A 53 -13.54 13.54 -2.36
C ALA A 53 -13.63 12.39 -3.37
N PHE A 54 -13.11 12.60 -4.58
CA PHE A 54 -13.07 11.59 -5.63
C PHE A 54 -12.20 10.38 -5.25
N LEU A 55 -11.01 10.60 -4.67
CA LEU A 55 -10.15 9.52 -4.18
C LEU A 55 -10.89 8.61 -3.20
N HIS A 56 -11.48 9.19 -2.15
CA HIS A 56 -12.16 8.44 -1.10
C HIS A 56 -13.49 7.81 -1.57
N GLY A 57 -14.15 8.41 -2.56
CA GLY A 57 -15.34 7.81 -3.18
C GLY A 57 -15.02 6.70 -4.19
N SER A 58 -13.83 6.72 -4.80
CA SER A 58 -13.46 5.77 -5.87
C SER A 58 -12.72 4.55 -5.35
N ILE A 59 -11.93 4.69 -4.28
CA ILE A 59 -11.06 3.63 -3.75
C ILE A 59 -11.53 3.30 -2.33
N PRO A 60 -12.20 2.15 -2.12
CA PRO A 60 -12.52 1.68 -0.79
C PRO A 60 -11.26 1.49 0.06
N GLN A 61 -11.32 1.94 1.31
CA GLN A 61 -10.24 1.76 2.28
C GLN A 61 -10.77 1.15 3.58
N ILE A 62 -10.17 0.04 3.99
CA ILE A 62 -10.31 -0.50 5.35
C ILE A 62 -9.20 0.12 6.19
N ARG A 63 -9.59 0.96 7.15
CA ARG A 63 -8.65 1.67 8.04
C ARG A 63 -8.23 0.78 9.21
N ASP A 64 -7.49 -0.27 8.90
CA ASP A 64 -7.04 -1.26 9.87
C ASP A 64 -5.68 -1.84 9.43
N ILE A 65 -5.00 -2.52 10.35
CA ILE A 65 -3.80 -3.31 10.09
C ILE A 65 -4.23 -4.74 9.74
N LEU A 66 -3.61 -5.33 8.73
CA LEU A 66 -3.75 -6.76 8.48
C LEU A 66 -2.86 -7.51 9.49
N ASP A 67 -3.46 -8.03 10.56
CA ASP A 67 -2.84 -8.90 11.56
C ASP A 67 -3.77 -10.09 11.88
N GLU A 68 -3.35 -10.99 12.78
CA GLU A 68 -4.11 -12.21 13.13
C GLU A 68 -5.54 -11.93 13.62
N SER A 69 -5.77 -10.76 14.20
CA SER A 69 -7.07 -10.33 14.70
C SER A 69 -7.87 -9.48 13.72
N PHE A 70 -7.38 -9.26 12.49
CA PHE A 70 -8.05 -8.49 11.46
C PHE A 70 -9.49 -8.96 11.19
N PHE A 71 -9.74 -10.28 11.13
CA PHE A 71 -11.11 -10.78 10.94
C PHE A 71 -11.96 -10.71 12.21
N GLY A 72 -11.33 -10.75 13.40
CA GLY A 72 -12.02 -10.62 14.69
C GLY A 72 -12.45 -9.18 15.00
N ARG A 73 -11.78 -8.19 14.40
CA ARG A 73 -12.15 -6.76 14.48
C ARG A 73 -13.24 -6.34 13.49
N ALA A 74 -13.69 -7.24 12.61
CA ALA A 74 -14.73 -6.94 11.63
C ALA A 74 -16.05 -6.61 12.34
N ASP A 75 -16.69 -5.51 11.95
CA ASP A 75 -18.07 -5.23 12.37
C ASP A 75 -19.00 -6.20 11.61
N PRO A 76 -19.91 -6.94 12.28
CA PRO A 76 -20.89 -7.80 11.60
C PRO A 76 -21.77 -7.06 10.59
N SER A 77 -21.91 -5.73 10.71
CA SER A 77 -22.62 -4.88 9.76
C SER A 77 -21.75 -4.40 8.58
N GLU A 78 -20.43 -4.64 8.59
CA GLU A 78 -19.51 -4.27 7.51
C GLU A 78 -19.85 -5.06 6.24
N THR A 79 -20.31 -4.36 5.20
CA THR A 79 -20.68 -4.95 3.91
C THR A 79 -19.88 -4.27 2.79
N PRO A 80 -19.15 -5.03 1.94
CA PRO A 80 -18.92 -6.47 2.02
C PRO A 80 -18.06 -6.85 3.23
N SER A 81 -18.30 -8.03 3.81
CA SER A 81 -17.52 -8.51 4.94
C SER A 81 -16.05 -8.65 4.56
N ARG A 82 -15.14 -8.45 5.52
CA ARG A 82 -13.69 -8.62 5.32
C ARG A 82 -13.35 -9.99 4.70
N LEU A 83 -14.04 -11.06 5.09
CA LEU A 83 -13.86 -12.38 4.49
C LEU A 83 -14.23 -12.38 3.00
N SER A 84 -15.40 -11.84 2.65
CA SER A 84 -15.87 -11.80 1.26
C SER A 84 -14.96 -10.95 0.36
N LEU A 85 -14.27 -9.95 0.91
CA LEU A 85 -13.26 -9.18 0.19
C LEU A 85 -12.11 -10.09 -0.30
N PHE A 86 -11.57 -10.93 0.58
CA PHE A 86 -10.49 -11.87 0.22
C PHE A 86 -10.99 -12.99 -0.69
N GLU A 87 -12.21 -13.50 -0.51
CA GLU A 87 -12.81 -14.51 -1.40
C GLU A 87 -13.00 -13.99 -2.83
N ARG A 88 -13.39 -12.72 -2.99
CA ARG A 88 -13.71 -12.12 -4.29
C ARG A 88 -12.53 -11.46 -5.00
N CYS A 89 -11.47 -11.14 -4.27
CA CYS A 89 -10.32 -10.49 -4.90
C CYS A 89 -9.62 -11.38 -5.94
N SER A 90 -9.04 -10.74 -6.96
CA SER A 90 -8.27 -11.44 -8.02
C SER A 90 -6.79 -11.59 -7.66
N VAL A 91 -6.24 -10.69 -6.86
CA VAL A 91 -4.84 -10.67 -6.43
C VAL A 91 -4.70 -9.90 -5.11
N ILE A 92 -3.74 -10.33 -4.29
CA ILE A 92 -3.31 -9.63 -3.07
C ILE A 92 -1.92 -9.03 -3.32
N VAL A 93 -1.77 -7.72 -3.17
CA VAL A 93 -0.49 -7.04 -3.35
C VAL A 93 -0.09 -6.30 -2.08
N GLY A 94 1.20 -6.13 -1.85
CA GLY A 94 1.72 -5.26 -0.80
C GLY A 94 3.12 -4.75 -1.13
N MET A 95 3.27 -3.43 -1.16
CA MET A 95 4.52 -2.75 -1.51
C MET A 95 5.07 -2.07 -0.25
N HIS A 96 6.11 -2.66 0.35
CA HIS A 96 6.62 -2.36 1.69
C HIS A 96 5.63 -2.66 2.84
N PRO A 97 4.98 -3.85 2.87
CA PRO A 97 4.15 -4.26 4.00
C PRO A 97 5.05 -4.82 5.10
N ASP A 98 5.97 -4.00 5.61
CA ASP A 98 6.82 -4.38 6.73
C ASP A 98 5.90 -4.75 7.91
N GLU A 99 6.22 -5.84 8.61
CA GLU A 99 5.35 -6.50 9.62
C GLU A 99 4.12 -7.25 9.07
N ALA A 100 3.51 -6.79 7.97
CA ALA A 100 2.35 -7.44 7.34
C ALA A 100 2.70 -8.44 6.22
N THR A 101 3.99 -8.62 5.90
CA THR A 101 4.45 -9.50 4.81
C THR A 101 4.03 -10.95 5.03
N GLY A 102 4.25 -11.50 6.22
CA GLY A 102 3.91 -12.90 6.53
C GLY A 102 2.42 -13.17 6.37
N ILE A 103 1.60 -12.40 7.08
CA ILE A 103 0.15 -12.56 7.04
C ILE A 103 -0.46 -12.30 5.66
N LEU A 104 0.11 -11.39 4.86
CA LEU A 104 -0.30 -11.18 3.47
C LEU A 104 -0.17 -12.48 2.68
N VAL A 105 0.98 -13.14 2.78
CA VAL A 105 1.25 -14.42 2.11
C VAL A 105 0.35 -15.51 2.66
N ASP A 106 0.17 -15.58 3.98
CA ASP A 106 -0.71 -16.57 4.61
C ASP A 106 -2.15 -16.42 4.13
N MET A 107 -2.65 -15.19 3.98
CA MET A 107 -3.98 -14.94 3.42
C MET A 107 -4.05 -15.33 1.95
N ALA A 108 -3.01 -15.06 1.17
CA ALA A 108 -2.98 -15.48 -0.23
C ALA A 108 -3.06 -17.00 -0.36
N VAL A 109 -2.30 -17.74 0.44
CA VAL A 109 -2.35 -19.21 0.47
C VAL A 109 -3.72 -19.69 0.95
N ARG A 110 -4.23 -19.14 2.07
CA ARG A 110 -5.51 -19.52 2.68
C ARG A 110 -6.69 -19.36 1.72
N PHE A 111 -6.74 -18.27 0.97
CA PHE A 111 -7.83 -17.97 0.04
C PHE A 111 -7.54 -18.42 -1.40
N GLY A 112 -6.42 -19.10 -1.65
CA GLY A 112 -6.03 -19.56 -2.98
C GLY A 112 -5.87 -18.44 -4.00
N LYS A 113 -5.29 -17.30 -3.58
CA LYS A 113 -5.15 -16.09 -4.40
C LYS A 113 -3.71 -15.90 -4.87
N PRO A 114 -3.50 -15.50 -6.14
CA PRO A 114 -2.22 -14.95 -6.57
C PRO A 114 -1.82 -13.78 -5.67
N PHE A 115 -0.51 -13.64 -5.40
CA PHE A 115 -0.01 -12.50 -4.65
C PHE A 115 1.31 -11.97 -5.21
N ALA A 116 1.56 -10.69 -4.93
CA ALA A 116 2.85 -10.05 -5.19
C ALA A 116 3.23 -9.19 -3.98
N VAL A 117 4.37 -9.49 -3.37
CA VAL A 117 4.88 -8.73 -2.22
C VAL A 117 6.26 -8.20 -2.55
N LEU A 118 6.44 -6.91 -2.30
CA LEU A 118 7.76 -6.28 -2.27
C LEU A 118 8.07 -5.93 -0.82
N PRO A 119 8.74 -6.81 -0.05
CA PRO A 119 9.17 -6.46 1.29
C PRO A 119 10.22 -5.34 1.21
N CYS A 120 10.23 -4.41 2.17
CA CYS A 120 11.40 -3.54 2.27
C CYS A 120 12.57 -4.36 2.81
N CYS A 121 13.75 -4.18 2.22
CA CYS A 121 14.96 -4.78 2.76
C CYS A 121 15.46 -3.97 3.96
N VAL A 122 15.48 -4.68 5.10
CA VAL A 122 16.26 -4.47 6.31
C VAL A 122 16.03 -3.16 7.07
N PHE A 123 15.37 -3.30 8.21
CA PHE A 123 15.55 -2.43 9.37
C PHE A 123 17.05 -2.32 9.71
N GLY A 124 17.80 -1.42 9.08
CA GLY A 124 19.25 -1.30 9.30
C GLY A 124 19.60 -1.05 10.77
N HIS A 125 18.68 -0.46 11.53
CA HIS A 125 18.80 -0.29 12.98
C HIS A 125 18.73 -1.59 13.79
N LEU A 126 18.10 -2.66 13.25
CA LEU A 126 18.08 -4.00 13.86
C LEU A 126 19.35 -4.80 13.53
N PHE A 127 20.14 -4.36 12.55
CA PHE A 127 21.39 -5.01 12.14
C PHE A 127 22.53 -3.98 12.00
N PRO A 128 22.86 -3.23 13.06
CA PRO A 128 23.85 -2.16 13.03
C PRO A 128 25.25 -2.65 12.61
N GLU A 129 25.52 -3.95 12.77
CA GLU A 129 26.75 -4.61 12.34
C GLU A 129 26.87 -4.79 10.82
N ARG A 130 25.77 -4.68 10.05
CA ARG A 130 25.79 -4.79 8.58
C ARG A 130 26.21 -3.47 7.94
N THR A 131 27.48 -3.11 8.13
CA THR A 131 28.11 -1.94 7.50
C THR A 131 29.06 -2.38 6.39
N ILE A 132 29.10 -1.64 5.29
CA ILE A 132 30.11 -1.83 4.25
C ILE A 132 31.34 -1.06 4.68
N THR A 133 32.44 -1.78 4.97
CA THR A 133 33.73 -1.14 5.23
C THR A 133 34.25 -0.60 3.90
N VAL A 134 34.12 0.72 3.68
CA VAL A 134 34.77 1.36 2.55
C VAL A 134 36.26 1.38 2.84
N THR A 135 37.02 0.48 2.20
CA THR A 135 38.48 0.53 2.23
C THR A 135 38.92 1.81 1.54
N ALA A 136 39.60 2.69 2.27
CA ALA A 136 40.14 3.94 1.74
C ALA A 136 41.15 3.64 0.62
N GLY A 137 40.72 3.83 -0.62
CA GLY A 137 41.54 3.68 -1.81
C GLY A 137 40.72 3.96 -3.05
N GLU A 138 40.95 5.14 -3.63
CA GLU A 138 40.48 5.64 -4.94
C GLU A 138 39.13 6.39 -4.95
N GLY A 139 39.20 7.74 -5.07
CA GLY A 139 38.13 8.53 -5.72
C GLY A 139 37.65 9.80 -5.02
N GLU A 140 38.50 10.82 -5.01
CA GLU A 140 38.24 12.27 -5.00
C GLU A 140 36.79 12.83 -4.91
N GLY A 141 36.59 13.74 -3.93
CA GLY A 141 36.00 15.07 -4.15
C GLY A 141 34.47 15.18 -4.30
N GLY A 142 33.77 15.54 -3.23
CA GLY A 142 32.38 15.99 -3.33
C GLY A 142 31.80 16.48 -2.02
N ALA A 143 31.73 17.80 -1.88
CA ALA A 143 31.33 18.53 -0.68
C ALA A 143 29.97 18.15 -0.08
N ALA A 144 29.93 18.17 1.25
CA ALA A 144 28.71 18.18 2.05
C ALA A 144 27.86 19.42 1.77
N ARG A 145 26.55 19.21 1.57
CA ARG A 145 25.46 20.10 1.96
C ARG A 145 24.25 19.28 2.37
#